data_AF-A0A1U9PAV9-F1
#
_entry.id   AF-A0A1U9PAV9-F1
#
_cell.length_a   1.000
_cell.length_b   1.000
_cell.length_c   1.000
_cell.angle_alpha   90.00
_cell.angle_beta   90.00
_cell.angle_gamma   90.00
#
_symmetry.space_group_name_H-M   'P 1'
#
loop_
_entity.id
_entity.type
_entity.pdbx_description
1 polymer ?
#
loop_
_entity_poly.entity_id
_entity_poly.type
_entity_poly.pdbx_seq_one_letter_code
_entity_poly.pdbx_strand_id
1 'polypeptide(L)'
;MGRQERYRKVLRPLLRAGLEVIPDAVPASAIPHVLGYERERVFGFFLVEYGDPQLVERLNEGWYDLAMSAGLLDENREFLVMLPRGTWTAAVDRRLRHRVHVWHRVRLLDRWDIMGAGAATFLGIRAGHPGFAMLALDNSVWLLADTYEAGVGVYAVRDPAHSPGVLSDLEWLAREDVYRDREFGRDVTAWLERKRQG
;
A
#
# COMPACT_ATOMS: atom_id res chain seq x y z
N MET A 1 -8.09 18.61 -13.03
CA MET A 1 -8.43 17.34 -13.71
C MET A 1 -9.93 17.30 -13.73
N GLY A 2 -10.56 17.13 -14.89
CA GLY A 2 -12.00 16.92 -14.92
C GLY A 2 -12.36 15.61 -14.21
N ARG A 3 -13.56 15.53 -13.61
CA ARG A 3 -14.08 14.32 -12.96
C ARG A 3 -13.99 13.07 -13.87
N GLN A 4 -14.22 13.25 -15.16
CA GLN A 4 -14.16 12.21 -16.19
C GLN A 4 -12.74 11.69 -16.46
N GLU A 5 -11.72 12.55 -16.36
CA GLU A 5 -10.33 12.17 -16.59
C GLU A 5 -9.74 11.43 -15.38
N ARG A 6 -10.13 11.80 -14.15
CA ARG A 6 -9.84 11.03 -12.92
C ARG A 6 -10.41 9.63 -12.99
N TYR A 7 -11.69 9.53 -13.36
CA TYR A 7 -12.36 8.25 -13.51
C TYR A 7 -11.64 7.35 -14.54
N ARG A 8 -11.31 7.89 -15.70
CA ARG A 8 -10.65 7.13 -16.78
C ARG A 8 -9.24 6.67 -16.43
N LYS A 9 -8.43 7.55 -15.82
CA LYS A 9 -6.99 7.30 -15.64
C LYS A 9 -6.67 6.53 -14.36
N VAL A 10 -7.49 6.65 -13.32
CA VAL A 10 -7.16 6.11 -11.99
C VAL A 10 -8.19 5.12 -11.48
N LEU A 11 -9.46 5.52 -11.43
CA LEU A 11 -10.51 4.64 -10.90
C LEU A 11 -10.73 3.41 -11.78
N ARG A 12 -10.77 3.58 -13.10
CA ARG A 12 -11.04 2.46 -14.02
C ARG A 12 -9.97 1.36 -13.97
N PRO A 13 -8.65 1.66 -13.94
CA PRO A 13 -7.64 0.64 -13.72
C PRO A 13 -7.78 -0.09 -12.38
N LEU A 14 -8.03 0.62 -11.28
CA LEU A 14 -8.23 0.00 -9.97
C LEU A 14 -9.47 -0.90 -9.96
N LEU A 15 -10.58 -0.45 -10.53
CA LEU A 15 -11.79 -1.26 -10.69
C LEU A 15 -11.54 -2.52 -11.53
N ARG A 16 -10.70 -2.44 -12.57
CA ARG A 16 -10.30 -3.64 -13.36
C ARG A 16 -9.47 -4.63 -12.56
N ALA A 17 -8.69 -4.16 -11.58
CA ALA A 17 -7.98 -5.00 -10.63
C ALA A 17 -8.89 -5.53 -9.51
N GLY A 18 -10.17 -5.14 -9.48
CA GLY A 18 -11.12 -5.50 -8.42
C GLY A 18 -11.04 -4.62 -7.18
N LEU A 19 -10.49 -3.41 -7.29
CA LEU A 19 -10.41 -2.45 -6.19
C LEU A 19 -11.37 -1.27 -6.44
N GLU A 20 -12.41 -1.18 -5.62
CA GLU A 20 -13.25 0.01 -5.54
C GLU A 20 -12.64 1.00 -4.57
N VAL A 21 -12.34 2.23 -5.01
CA VAL A 21 -11.86 3.28 -4.10
C VAL A 21 -13.02 3.90 -3.35
N ILE A 22 -12.89 4.01 -2.03
CA ILE A 22 -13.81 4.73 -1.14
C ILE A 22 -13.22 6.14 -0.89
N PRO A 23 -13.78 7.20 -1.49
CA PRO A 23 -13.21 8.55 -1.38
C PRO A 23 -13.24 9.08 0.05
N ASP A 24 -12.20 9.84 0.42
CA ASP A 24 -12.11 10.61 1.67
C ASP A 24 -12.35 9.79 2.95
N ALA A 25 -12.04 8.48 2.90
CA ALA A 25 -12.39 7.53 3.96
C ALA A 25 -11.18 6.88 4.66
N VAL A 26 -9.99 7.49 4.57
CA VAL A 26 -8.80 7.04 5.30
C VAL A 26 -8.94 7.42 6.79
N PRO A 27 -8.82 6.46 7.73
CA PRO A 27 -8.88 6.77 9.16
C PRO A 27 -7.79 7.76 9.59
N ALA A 28 -8.13 8.74 10.43
CA ALA A 28 -7.15 9.72 10.95
C ALA A 28 -6.05 9.08 11.83
N SER A 29 -6.30 7.86 12.30
CA SER A 29 -5.37 7.01 13.05
C SER A 29 -4.39 6.24 12.16
N ALA A 30 -4.61 6.17 10.84
CA ALA A 30 -3.76 5.43 9.93
C ALA A 30 -2.31 5.92 10.02
N ILE A 31 -1.37 5.00 10.20
CA ILE A 31 0.05 5.32 10.20
C ILE A 31 0.42 5.88 8.82
N PRO A 32 1.10 7.04 8.74
CA PRO A 32 1.29 7.74 7.47
C PRO A 32 2.24 7.01 6.51
N HIS A 33 3.15 6.20 7.03
CA HIS A 33 4.11 5.42 6.25
C HIS A 33 4.67 4.27 7.09
N VAL A 34 5.13 3.20 6.44
CA VAL A 34 5.79 2.06 7.10
C VAL A 34 7.14 1.81 6.42
N LEU A 35 8.22 1.88 7.19
CA LEU A 35 9.62 1.65 6.80
C LEU A 35 10.37 1.08 8.03
N GLY A 36 11.42 0.30 7.83
CA GLY A 36 12.39 -0.03 8.90
C GLY A 36 11.86 -0.87 10.06
N TYR A 37 10.83 -1.68 9.84
CA TYR A 37 10.29 -2.59 10.86
C TYR A 37 11.28 -3.72 11.21
N GLU A 38 11.13 -4.27 12.42
CA GLU A 38 11.93 -5.39 12.88
C GLU A 38 11.53 -6.71 12.20
N ARG A 39 12.50 -7.59 11.97
CA ARG A 39 12.27 -8.89 11.32
C ARG A 39 11.29 -9.76 12.09
N GLU A 40 11.33 -9.70 13.42
CA GLU A 40 10.50 -10.50 14.33
C GLU A 40 9.00 -10.16 14.21
N ARG A 41 8.66 -9.00 13.62
CA ARG A 41 7.28 -8.61 13.34
C ARG A 41 6.73 -9.22 12.06
N VAL A 42 7.59 -9.77 11.20
CA VAL A 42 7.16 -10.51 10.02
C VAL A 42 6.59 -11.84 10.49
N PHE A 43 5.30 -12.06 10.27
CA PHE A 43 4.59 -13.25 10.78
C PHE A 43 3.91 -14.08 9.69
N GLY A 44 3.99 -13.64 8.44
CA GLY A 44 3.54 -14.40 7.28
C GLY A 44 4.33 -13.98 6.06
N PHE A 45 4.69 -14.96 5.22
CA PHE A 45 5.48 -14.74 4.02
C PHE A 45 5.25 -15.87 3.01
N PHE A 46 5.25 -15.54 1.73
CA PHE A 46 5.44 -16.50 0.66
C PHE A 46 6.21 -15.87 -0.49
N LEU A 47 6.79 -16.73 -1.32
CA LEU A 47 7.54 -16.35 -2.52
C LEU A 47 7.14 -17.25 -3.68
N VAL A 48 6.96 -16.64 -4.85
CA VAL A 48 6.74 -17.36 -6.12
C VAL A 48 7.87 -16.99 -7.06
N GLU A 49 8.59 -18.00 -7.54
CA GLU A 49 9.70 -17.83 -8.47
C GLU A 49 9.20 -17.38 -9.85
N TYR A 50 9.97 -16.58 -10.58
CA TYR A 50 9.57 -16.10 -11.90
C TYR A 50 9.40 -17.22 -12.95
N GLY A 51 10.03 -18.38 -12.72
CA GLY A 51 9.92 -19.54 -13.60
C GLY A 51 8.61 -20.30 -13.47
N ASP A 52 7.76 -19.98 -12.48
CA ASP A 52 6.48 -20.66 -12.29
C ASP A 52 5.53 -20.32 -13.45
N PRO A 53 5.02 -21.31 -14.22
CA PRO A 53 4.14 -21.07 -15.36
C PRO A 53 2.79 -20.44 -14.96
N GLN A 54 2.41 -20.53 -13.68
CA GLN A 54 1.20 -19.96 -13.10
C GLN A 54 1.51 -18.78 -12.16
N LEU A 55 2.64 -18.08 -12.35
CA LEU A 55 3.12 -16.99 -11.48
C LEU A 55 2.01 -16.05 -10.98
N VAL A 56 1.20 -15.47 -11.87
CA VAL A 56 0.16 -14.49 -11.49
C VAL A 56 -0.97 -15.14 -10.69
N GLU A 57 -1.37 -16.35 -11.06
CA GLU A 57 -2.42 -17.11 -10.37
C GLU A 57 -1.99 -17.44 -8.94
N ARG A 58 -0.79 -18.01 -8.77
CA ARG A 58 -0.24 -18.35 -7.46
C ARG A 58 0.02 -17.13 -6.59
N LEU A 59 0.43 -16.01 -7.19
CA LEU A 59 0.60 -14.76 -6.45
C LEU A 59 -0.73 -14.20 -5.96
N ASN A 60 -1.79 -14.26 -6.78
CA ASN A 60 -3.12 -13.82 -6.37
C ASN A 60 -3.68 -14.72 -5.25
N GLU A 61 -3.60 -16.04 -5.40
CA GLU A 61 -4.03 -17.00 -4.38
C GLU A 61 -3.27 -16.80 -3.06
N GLY A 62 -1.94 -16.79 -3.11
CA GLY A 62 -1.11 -16.61 -1.93
C GLY A 62 -1.36 -15.26 -1.25
N TRP A 63 -1.57 -14.19 -2.04
CA TRP A 63 -1.90 -12.87 -1.49
C TRP A 63 -3.23 -12.90 -0.76
N TYR A 64 -4.26 -13.50 -1.35
CA TYR A 64 -5.59 -13.55 -0.75
C TYR A 64 -5.59 -14.39 0.54
N ASP A 65 -4.96 -15.56 0.50
CA ASP A 65 -4.84 -16.42 1.68
C ASP A 65 -4.07 -15.73 2.80
N LEU A 66 -2.96 -15.05 2.48
CA LEU A 66 -2.20 -14.28 3.46
C LEU A 66 -3.00 -13.08 3.98
N ALA A 67 -3.66 -12.33 3.11
CA ALA A 67 -4.46 -11.15 3.48
C ALA A 67 -5.63 -11.52 4.40
N MET A 68 -6.31 -12.64 4.12
CA MET A 68 -7.37 -13.18 4.97
C MET A 68 -6.82 -13.68 6.31
N SER A 69 -5.81 -14.55 6.30
CA SER A 69 -5.28 -15.16 7.53
C SER A 69 -4.55 -14.17 8.44
N ALA A 70 -3.93 -13.14 7.87
CA ALA A 70 -3.28 -12.07 8.63
C ALA A 70 -4.30 -11.10 9.25
N GLY A 71 -5.51 -10.97 8.69
CA GLY A 71 -6.49 -9.97 9.10
C GLY A 71 -6.36 -8.62 8.40
N LEU A 72 -5.76 -8.59 7.19
CA LEU A 72 -5.80 -7.40 6.33
C LEU A 72 -7.23 -7.13 5.84
N LEU A 73 -7.94 -8.19 5.46
CA LEU A 73 -9.32 -8.14 4.98
C LEU A 73 -10.28 -8.30 6.16
N ASP A 74 -11.04 -7.24 6.44
CA ASP A 74 -12.16 -7.30 7.38
C ASP A 74 -13.40 -7.94 6.73
N GLU A 75 -14.52 -7.97 7.45
CA GLU A 75 -15.80 -8.48 6.94
C GLU A 75 -16.30 -7.74 5.68
N ASN A 76 -15.91 -6.48 5.51
CA ASN A 76 -16.26 -5.65 4.36
C ASN A 76 -15.22 -5.75 3.22
N ARG A 77 -14.12 -6.49 3.44
CA ARG A 77 -12.93 -6.55 2.59
C ARG A 77 -12.33 -5.18 2.28
N GLU A 78 -12.32 -4.31 3.29
CA GLU A 78 -11.82 -2.95 3.18
C GLU A 78 -10.47 -2.78 3.85
N PHE A 79 -9.58 -2.07 3.17
CA PHE A 79 -8.22 -1.82 3.65
C PHE A 79 -7.65 -0.58 2.98
N LEU A 80 -6.46 -0.17 3.41
CA LEU A 80 -5.72 0.93 2.80
C LEU A 80 -4.72 0.37 1.80
N VAL A 81 -4.67 0.96 0.60
CA VAL A 81 -3.65 0.68 -0.40
C VAL A 81 -2.83 1.94 -0.66
N MET A 82 -1.52 1.75 -0.79
CA MET A 82 -0.58 2.82 -1.01
C MET A 82 -0.50 3.15 -2.50
N LEU A 83 -0.97 4.33 -2.91
CA LEU A 83 -0.94 4.79 -4.31
C LEU A 83 -0.10 6.07 -4.45
N PRO A 84 0.58 6.31 -5.57
CA PRO A 84 1.41 7.51 -5.76
C PRO A 84 0.64 8.82 -5.52
N ARG A 85 1.20 9.81 -4.78
CA ARG A 85 0.58 11.14 -4.61
C ARG A 85 0.27 11.75 -5.96
N GLY A 86 -0.89 12.38 -6.08
CA GLY A 86 -1.30 13.04 -7.33
C GLY A 86 -1.98 12.13 -8.34
N THR A 87 -2.29 10.87 -8.00
CA THR A 87 -3.33 10.08 -8.69
C THR A 87 -4.63 10.91 -8.88
N TRP A 88 -4.87 11.89 -8.01
CA TRP A 88 -6.09 12.70 -8.01
C TRP A 88 -5.94 14.13 -8.54
N THR A 89 -4.76 14.68 -8.82
CA THR A 89 -4.62 16.11 -9.21
C THR A 89 -3.92 16.26 -10.58
N ALA A 90 -4.53 17.01 -11.50
CA ALA A 90 -4.11 17.12 -12.92
C ALA A 90 -2.78 17.82 -13.18
N ALA A 91 -2.08 18.31 -12.17
CA ALA A 91 -0.98 19.24 -12.36
C ALA A 91 0.36 18.70 -11.85
N VAL A 92 0.54 17.38 -11.90
CA VAL A 92 1.72 16.75 -11.31
C VAL A 92 2.50 16.00 -12.40
N ASP A 93 3.49 16.75 -12.89
CA ASP A 93 4.54 16.46 -13.86
C ASP A 93 5.13 15.02 -13.80
N ARG A 94 5.62 14.50 -14.93
CA ARG A 94 6.47 13.28 -15.00
C ARG A 94 7.72 13.37 -14.12
N ARG A 95 8.12 14.58 -13.70
CA ARG A 95 9.19 14.85 -12.71
C ARG A 95 8.81 14.54 -11.25
N LEU A 96 7.54 14.25 -10.97
CA LEU A 96 7.03 14.03 -9.60
C LEU A 96 6.80 12.55 -9.27
N ARG A 97 7.37 11.64 -10.07
CA ARG A 97 7.47 10.20 -9.76
C ARG A 97 8.21 9.90 -8.44
N HIS A 98 8.79 10.92 -7.82
CA HIS A 98 9.50 10.87 -6.54
C HIS A 98 8.64 11.37 -5.35
N ARG A 99 7.35 11.67 -5.53
CA ARG A 99 6.47 12.11 -4.43
C ARG A 99 5.77 10.93 -3.73
N VAL A 100 5.72 11.05 -2.42
CA VAL A 100 5.31 10.07 -1.40
C VAL A 100 4.00 9.36 -1.76
N HIS A 101 3.97 8.05 -1.69
CA HIS A 101 2.70 7.35 -1.84
C HIS A 101 1.78 7.65 -0.65
N VAL A 102 0.48 7.84 -0.90
CA VAL A 102 -0.50 8.10 0.15
C VAL A 102 -1.54 6.99 0.21
N TRP A 103 -2.08 6.77 1.41
CA TRP A 103 -3.12 5.79 1.63
C TRP A 103 -4.43 6.16 0.94
N HIS A 104 -5.07 5.15 0.37
CA HIS A 104 -6.43 5.23 -0.12
C HIS A 104 -7.20 4.04 0.43
N ARG A 105 -8.38 4.30 0.98
CA ARG A 105 -9.28 3.22 1.36
C ARG A 105 -9.89 2.60 0.11
N VAL A 106 -9.85 1.28 0.04
CA VAL A 106 -10.42 0.50 -1.04
C VAL A 106 -11.24 -0.65 -0.48
N ARG A 107 -12.17 -1.15 -1.29
CA ARG A 107 -12.89 -2.40 -1.08
C ARG A 107 -12.47 -3.40 -2.16
N LEU A 108 -12.19 -4.64 -1.75
CA LEU A 108 -11.98 -5.75 -2.68
C LEU A 108 -13.33 -6.25 -3.20
N LEU A 109 -13.50 -6.25 -4.51
CA LEU A 109 -14.67 -6.78 -5.20
C LEU A 109 -14.59 -8.30 -5.34
N ASP A 110 -15.70 -8.98 -5.62
CA ASP A 110 -15.72 -10.45 -5.81
C ASP A 110 -14.87 -10.93 -6.99
N ARG A 111 -14.72 -10.07 -8.02
CA ARG A 111 -13.80 -10.30 -9.14
C ARG A 111 -12.62 -9.36 -9.00
N TRP A 112 -11.44 -9.95 -8.82
CA TRP A 112 -10.21 -9.21 -8.59
C TRP A 112 -9.02 -9.89 -9.27
N ASP A 113 -8.00 -9.09 -9.54
CA ASP A 113 -6.72 -9.52 -10.10
C ASP A 113 -5.65 -8.48 -9.70
N ILE A 114 -5.15 -8.63 -8.48
CA ILE A 114 -4.22 -7.69 -7.86
C ILE A 114 -2.83 -7.83 -8.47
N MET A 115 -2.38 -9.08 -8.65
CA MET A 115 -1.03 -9.40 -9.09
C MET A 115 -0.88 -9.39 -10.63
N GLY A 116 -1.98 -9.43 -11.37
CA GLY A 116 -2.03 -9.22 -12.81
C GLY A 116 -2.39 -7.78 -13.16
N ALA A 117 -3.68 -7.50 -13.33
CA ALA A 117 -4.21 -6.20 -13.73
C ALA A 117 -3.81 -5.05 -12.79
N GLY A 118 -3.80 -5.29 -11.48
CA GLY A 118 -3.33 -4.31 -10.48
C GLY A 118 -1.85 -3.98 -10.66
N ALA A 119 -0.99 -5.00 -10.66
CA ALA A 119 0.46 -4.86 -10.83
C ALA A 119 0.84 -4.27 -12.19
N ALA A 120 0.05 -4.51 -13.24
CA ALA A 120 0.23 -3.89 -14.56
C ALA A 120 -0.14 -2.40 -14.61
N THR A 121 -0.61 -1.81 -13.49
CA THR A 121 -1.09 -0.42 -13.44
C THR A 121 -0.46 0.36 -12.28
N PHE A 122 -1.15 0.47 -11.14
CA PHE A 122 -0.69 1.28 -10.00
C PHE A 122 0.03 0.48 -8.93
N LEU A 123 -0.12 -0.84 -8.94
CA LEU A 123 0.42 -1.72 -7.90
C LEU A 123 1.72 -2.38 -8.36
N GLY A 124 2.40 -1.87 -9.38
CA GLY A 124 3.60 -2.51 -9.89
C GLY A 124 4.06 -1.94 -11.22
N ILE A 125 4.92 -2.70 -11.88
CA ILE A 125 5.51 -2.33 -13.17
C ILE A 125 4.85 -3.08 -14.31
N ARG A 126 4.51 -4.36 -14.09
CA ARG A 126 3.79 -5.24 -15.03
C ARG A 126 3.14 -6.39 -14.26
N ALA A 127 2.28 -7.17 -14.94
CA ALA A 127 1.71 -8.39 -14.35
C ALA A 127 2.81 -9.32 -13.79
N GLY A 128 2.58 -9.84 -12.58
CA GLY A 128 3.54 -10.65 -11.84
C GLY A 128 4.77 -9.90 -11.34
N HIS A 129 4.77 -8.56 -11.36
CA HIS A 129 5.87 -7.71 -10.85
C HIS A 129 5.26 -6.59 -9.99
N PRO A 130 4.75 -6.93 -8.81
CA PRO A 130 4.12 -5.98 -7.93
C PRO A 130 5.16 -5.08 -7.24
N GLY A 131 4.68 -3.95 -6.74
CA GLY A 131 5.43 -3.02 -5.91
C GLY A 131 4.43 -2.14 -5.17
N PHE A 132 3.81 -2.69 -4.14
CA PHE A 132 2.73 -2.02 -3.42
C PHE A 132 2.66 -2.42 -1.96
N ALA A 133 2.16 -1.51 -1.15
CA ALA A 133 1.87 -1.72 0.25
C ALA A 133 0.37 -1.60 0.53
N MET A 134 -0.09 -2.38 1.49
CA MET A 134 -1.45 -2.38 2.02
C MET A 134 -1.42 -2.36 3.54
N LEU A 135 -2.45 -1.80 4.16
CA LEU A 135 -2.54 -1.62 5.60
C LEU A 135 -3.98 -1.86 6.07
N ALA A 136 -4.14 -2.66 7.12
CA ALA A 136 -5.44 -2.85 7.77
C ALA A 136 -5.94 -1.52 8.36
N LEU A 137 -7.25 -1.29 8.37
CA LEU A 137 -7.85 -0.02 8.80
C LEU A 137 -7.53 0.35 10.26
N ASP A 138 -7.23 -0.65 11.08
CA ASP A 138 -6.86 -0.51 12.50
C ASP A 138 -5.33 -0.45 12.72
N ASN A 139 -4.53 -0.50 11.66
CA ASN A 139 -3.06 -0.60 11.67
C ASN A 139 -2.49 -1.89 12.25
N SER A 140 -3.28 -2.95 12.44
CA SER A 140 -2.80 -4.22 13.00
C SER A 140 -1.86 -4.98 12.06
N VAL A 141 -2.04 -4.81 10.75
CA VAL A 141 -1.26 -5.51 9.73
C VAL A 141 -0.88 -4.57 8.61
N TRP A 142 0.40 -4.62 8.23
CA TRP A 142 0.90 -4.08 6.99
C TRP A 142 1.37 -5.22 6.10
N LEU A 143 0.95 -5.20 4.84
CA LEU A 143 1.31 -6.20 3.83
C LEU A 143 2.05 -5.49 2.71
N LEU A 144 3.21 -6.03 2.32
CA LEU A 144 3.99 -5.52 1.20
C LEU A 144 4.25 -6.64 0.21
N ALA A 145 4.00 -6.35 -1.06
CA ALA A 145 4.35 -7.19 -2.20
C ALA A 145 5.42 -6.48 -3.02
N ASP A 146 6.55 -7.16 -3.22
CA ASP A 146 7.70 -6.60 -3.92
C ASP A 146 8.43 -7.67 -4.75
N THR A 147 9.21 -7.20 -5.71
CA THR A 147 10.05 -7.99 -6.59
C THR A 147 11.44 -8.19 -6.00
N TYR A 148 11.93 -9.42 -6.07
CA TYR A 148 13.28 -9.81 -5.68
C TYR A 148 14.01 -10.43 -6.88
N GLU A 149 15.28 -10.78 -6.69
CA GLU A 149 16.11 -11.40 -7.73
C GLU A 149 15.52 -12.75 -8.21
N ALA A 150 15.10 -13.61 -7.29
CA ALA A 150 14.62 -14.96 -7.60
C ALA A 150 13.11 -15.03 -7.93
N GLY A 151 12.34 -14.01 -7.57
CA GLY A 151 10.87 -14.07 -7.69
C GLY A 151 10.17 -12.89 -7.03
N VAL A 152 8.89 -13.07 -6.76
CA VAL A 152 8.05 -12.09 -6.08
C VAL A 152 7.75 -12.58 -4.67
N GLY A 153 7.97 -11.71 -3.70
CA GLY A 153 7.68 -12.00 -2.29
C GLY A 153 6.56 -11.13 -1.77
N VAL A 154 5.76 -11.70 -0.88
CA VAL A 154 4.73 -10.99 -0.13
C VAL A 154 4.87 -11.32 1.34
N TYR A 155 4.83 -10.30 2.20
CA TYR A 155 4.97 -10.47 3.65
C TYR A 155 3.98 -9.63 4.42
N ALA A 156 3.56 -10.16 5.56
CA ALA A 156 2.73 -9.51 6.55
C ALA A 156 3.55 -9.15 7.79
N VAL A 157 3.44 -7.88 8.20
CA VAL A 157 4.11 -7.30 9.37
C VAL A 157 3.05 -6.92 10.41
N ARG A 158 3.26 -7.36 11.64
CA ARG A 158 2.34 -7.13 12.76
C ARG A 158 2.61 -5.80 13.45
N ASP A 159 1.52 -5.09 13.77
CA ASP A 159 1.48 -3.86 14.56
C ASP A 159 2.54 -2.83 14.14
N PRO A 160 2.63 -2.48 12.83
CA PRO A 160 3.61 -1.51 12.32
C PRO A 160 3.59 -0.18 13.07
N ALA A 161 2.41 0.26 13.51
CA ALA A 161 2.25 1.51 14.27
C ALA A 161 2.92 1.50 15.66
N HIS A 162 3.35 0.34 16.16
CA HIS A 162 4.05 0.16 17.43
C HIS A 162 5.47 -0.37 17.25
N SER A 163 5.96 -0.47 16.01
CA SER A 163 7.34 -0.90 15.73
C SER A 163 8.32 0.22 16.07
N PRO A 164 9.29 -0.01 16.97
CA PRO A 164 10.35 0.96 17.26
C PRO A 164 11.10 1.45 16.03
N GLY A 165 11.41 0.56 15.08
CA GLY A 165 12.08 0.88 13.83
C GLY A 165 11.22 1.77 12.93
N VAL A 166 9.93 1.45 12.77
CA VAL A 166 8.98 2.31 12.04
C VAL A 166 8.86 3.68 12.70
N LEU A 167 8.76 3.74 14.03
CA LEU A 167 8.66 5.01 14.75
C LEU A 167 9.94 5.85 14.60
N SER A 168 11.11 5.23 14.66
CA SER A 168 12.41 5.89 14.46
C SER A 168 12.52 6.48 13.06
N ASP A 169 12.08 5.72 12.04
CA ASP A 169 12.07 6.17 10.65
C ASP A 169 11.08 7.32 10.42
N LEU A 170 9.88 7.25 11.02
CA LEU A 170 8.92 8.35 10.96
C LEU A 170 9.45 9.61 11.65
N GLU A 171 10.14 9.48 12.79
CA GLU A 171 10.78 10.61 13.45
C GLU A 171 11.89 11.22 12.60
N TRP A 172 12.67 10.39 11.91
CA TRP A 172 13.67 10.85 10.96
C TRP A 172 13.02 11.58 9.77
N LEU A 173 11.97 11.01 9.17
CA LEU A 173 11.21 11.63 8.07
C LEU A 173 10.48 12.92 8.47
N ALA A 174 10.10 13.09 9.74
CA ALA A 174 9.50 14.33 10.24
C ALA A 174 10.53 15.45 10.36
N ARG A 175 11.79 15.11 10.66
CA ARG A 175 12.90 16.08 10.82
C ARG A 175 13.53 16.43 9.47
N GLU A 176 13.73 15.42 8.63
CA GLU A 176 14.41 15.54 7.35
C GLU A 176 13.40 15.74 6.22
N ASP A 177 13.57 16.75 5.36
CA ASP A 177 12.73 16.96 4.17
C ASP A 177 13.11 15.99 3.03
N VAL A 178 13.19 14.69 3.33
CA VAL A 178 13.70 13.62 2.46
C VAL A 178 12.93 13.57 1.15
N TYR A 179 11.60 13.64 1.24
CA TYR A 179 10.72 13.56 0.09
C TYR A 179 10.39 14.91 -0.55
N ARG A 180 10.92 16.01 0.01
CA ARG A 180 10.59 17.38 -0.43
C ARG A 180 9.08 17.61 -0.49
N ASP A 181 8.37 17.04 0.48
CA ASP A 181 6.93 17.00 0.58
C ASP A 181 6.52 17.48 1.97
N ARG A 182 6.36 18.80 2.08
CA ARG A 182 6.02 19.46 3.34
C ARG A 182 4.65 19.05 3.89
N GLU A 183 3.72 18.63 3.03
CA GLU A 183 2.41 18.18 3.48
C GLU A 183 2.55 16.81 4.14
N PHE A 184 3.29 15.89 3.51
CA PHE A 184 3.64 14.60 4.13
C PHE A 184 4.36 14.78 5.47
N GLY A 185 5.39 15.65 5.53
CA GLY A 185 6.11 15.89 6.79
C GLY A 185 5.21 16.42 7.92
N ARG A 186 4.23 17.27 7.59
CA ARG A 186 3.22 17.74 8.55
C ARG A 186 2.30 16.62 9.00
N ASP A 187 1.86 15.76 8.08
CA ASP A 187 1.00 14.61 8.39
C ASP A 187 1.71 13.65 9.34
N VAL A 188 3.00 13.36 9.07
CA VAL A 188 3.85 12.53 9.94
C VAL A 188 4.01 13.15 11.33
N THR A 189 4.36 14.44 11.39
CA THR A 189 4.53 15.16 12.66
C THR A 189 3.25 15.14 13.49
N ALA A 190 2.12 15.48 12.88
CA ALA A 190 0.83 15.50 13.56
C ALA A 190 0.40 14.10 14.04
N TRP A 191 0.72 13.05 13.28
CA TRP A 191 0.44 11.67 13.70
C TRP A 191 1.30 11.25 14.90
N LEU A 192 2.60 11.57 14.89
CA LEU A 192 3.52 11.28 16.01
C LEU A 192 3.08 12.02 17.29
N GLU A 193 2.65 13.28 17.18
CA GLU A 193 2.14 14.04 18.32
C GLU A 193 0.89 13.40 18.93
N ARG A 194 -0.08 12.98 18.10
CA ARG A 194 -1.28 12.28 18.58
C ARG A 194 -0.92 10.96 19.26
N LYS A 195 0.01 10.20 18.70
CA LYS A 195 0.46 8.92 19.27
C LYS A 195 1.10 9.09 20.65
N ARG A 196 1.77 10.21 20.92
CA ARG A 196 2.38 10.51 22.23
C ARG A 196 1.37 10.94 23.29
N GLN A 197 0.17 11.36 22.89
CA GLN A 197 -0.88 11.88 23.78
C GLN A 197 -1.93 10.84 24.18
N GLY A 198 -2.00 9.70 23.48
CA GLY A 198 -2.88 8.57 23.79
C GLY A 198 -2.09 7.39 24.32
#